data_AF-A0A137P7U1-F1
#
_entry.id   AF-A0A137P7U1-F1
#
_cell.length_a   1.000
_cell.length_b   1.000
_cell.length_c   1.000
_cell.angle_alpha   90.00
_cell.angle_beta   90.00
_cell.angle_gamma   90.00
#
_symmetry.space_group_name_H-M   'P 1'
#
loop_
_entity.id
_entity.type
_entity.pdbx_description
1 polymer ?
#
loop_
_entity_poly.entity_id
_entity_poly.type
_entity_poly.pdbx_seq_one_letter_code
_entity_poly.pdbx_strand_id
1 'polypeptide(L)'
;MVKVDEETLFIARYVTGGILGGMILLCMLFYLINLTGDYKSIQSIAFLVSIFGMIGSTACWTIYQFTDPFYYIHITIANFILSSAVCGYFVILIYNAYEICLKVDFIMITLTILPLLASGFIPVYISFTRYFGVKDNIDLKIVDYFNAILDVLVYANTNYICYRRFYEYKNNEVMDKLLFQYKVGIITVLMMDAILCSLTFVFVDRTLFYYNLTSIVMIGLTMEYFLLCRLRKHVMYLIQEA
;
A
#
# COMPACT_ATOMS: atom_id res chain seq x y z
N MET A 1 17.64 22.34 3.02
CA MET A 1 17.33 21.41 4.12
C MET A 1 16.89 22.27 5.31
N VAL A 2 15.62 22.22 5.68
CA VAL A 2 15.08 23.02 6.79
C VAL A 2 15.46 22.30 8.08
N LYS A 3 16.15 22.98 9.02
CA LYS A 3 16.34 22.43 10.36
C LYS A 3 14.99 22.52 11.08
N VAL A 4 14.32 21.38 11.22
CA VAL A 4 13.10 21.24 12.01
C VAL A 4 13.53 20.83 13.42
N ASP A 5 13.01 21.49 14.44
CA ASP A 5 13.25 21.14 15.84
C ASP A 5 12.56 19.81 16.22
N GLU A 6 13.08 19.16 17.26
CA GLU A 6 12.65 17.83 17.69
C GLU A 6 11.22 17.82 18.24
N GLU A 7 10.75 18.94 18.82
CA GLU A 7 9.37 19.10 19.30
C GLU A 7 8.39 19.12 18.13
N THR A 8 8.68 19.88 17.06
CA THR A 8 7.88 19.89 15.83
C THR A 8 7.84 18.52 15.18
N LEU A 9 8.96 17.80 15.16
CA LEU A 9 9.03 16.43 14.63
C LEU A 9 8.18 15.45 15.46
N PHE A 10 8.23 15.57 16.78
CA PHE A 10 7.45 14.75 17.69
C PHE A 10 5.94 14.99 17.51
N ILE A 11 5.51 16.24 17.42
CA ILE A 11 4.11 16.60 17.15
C ILE A 11 3.66 16.02 15.80
N ALA A 12 4.48 16.15 14.75
CA ALA A 12 4.17 15.61 13.43
C ALA A 12 3.98 14.09 13.45
N ARG A 13 4.87 13.35 14.13
CA ARG A 13 4.74 11.89 14.33
C ARG A 13 3.49 11.52 15.12
N TYR A 14 3.16 12.28 16.17
CA TYR A 14 1.98 12.01 17.00
C TYR A 14 0.67 12.20 16.22
N VAL A 15 0.55 13.31 15.48
CA VAL A 15 -0.62 13.61 14.65
C VAL A 15 -0.79 12.56 13.55
N THR A 16 0.28 12.26 12.81
CA THR A 16 0.23 11.26 11.73
C THR A 16 -0.04 9.84 12.25
N GLY A 17 0.51 9.48 13.41
CA GLY A 17 0.20 8.22 14.10
C GLY A 17 -1.27 8.14 14.53
N GLY A 18 -1.84 9.24 15.02
CA GLY A 18 -3.27 9.33 15.35
C GLY A 18 -4.18 9.16 14.12
N ILE A 19 -3.82 9.77 12.99
CA ILE A 19 -4.53 9.61 11.71
C ILE A 19 -4.51 8.14 11.27
N LEU A 20 -3.32 7.52 11.28
CA LEU A 20 -3.16 6.11 10.94
C LEU A 20 -4.02 5.21 11.84
N GLY A 21 -3.99 5.43 13.16
CA GLY A 21 -4.81 4.71 14.13
C GLY A 21 -6.31 4.84 13.82
N GLY A 22 -6.78 6.05 13.49
CA GLY A 22 -8.17 6.28 13.08
C GLY A 22 -8.55 5.48 11.82
N MET A 23 -7.67 5.43 10.82
CA MET A 23 -7.93 4.70 9.58
C MET A 23 -7.93 3.19 9.76
N ILE A 24 -7.05 2.67 10.61
CA ILE A 24 -7.06 1.26 11.02
C ILE A 24 -8.41 0.89 11.62
N LEU A 25 -8.90 1.70 12.56
CA LEU A 25 -10.19 1.46 13.23
C LEU A 25 -11.35 1.50 12.23
N LEU A 26 -11.33 2.43 11.27
CA LEU A 26 -12.33 2.47 10.20
C LEU A 26 -12.28 1.21 9.31
N CYS A 27 -11.09 0.74 8.95
CA CYS A 27 -10.94 -0.47 8.14
C CYS A 27 -11.40 -1.73 8.90
N MET A 28 -11.06 -1.84 10.19
CA MET A 28 -11.54 -2.91 11.07
C MET A 28 -13.06 -2.85 11.21
N LEU A 29 -13.64 -1.66 11.35
CA LEU A 29 -15.09 -1.47 11.38
C LEU A 29 -15.72 -1.98 10.08
N PHE A 30 -15.19 -1.60 8.91
CA PHE A 30 -15.69 -2.07 7.61
C PHE A 30 -15.65 -3.59 7.46
N TYR A 31 -14.60 -4.23 7.99
CA TYR A 31 -14.55 -5.69 8.06
C TYR A 31 -15.63 -6.26 8.98
N LEU A 32 -15.76 -5.73 10.21
CA LEU A 32 -16.73 -6.23 11.21
C LEU A 32 -18.19 -6.09 10.76
N ILE A 33 -18.53 -5.03 10.03
CA ILE A 33 -19.89 -4.84 9.51
C ILE A 33 -20.12 -5.53 8.15
N ASN A 34 -19.21 -6.41 7.72
CA ASN A 34 -19.26 -7.15 6.45
C ASN A 34 -19.38 -6.26 5.21
N LEU A 35 -18.94 -5.00 5.29
CA LEU A 35 -18.83 -4.15 4.11
C LEU A 35 -17.78 -4.72 3.15
N THR A 36 -16.78 -5.41 3.68
CA THR A 36 -15.76 -6.13 2.91
C THR A 36 -16.22 -7.51 2.42
N GLY A 37 -17.52 -7.75 2.24
CA GLY A 37 -18.05 -9.06 1.82
C GLY A 37 -18.10 -10.11 2.94
N ASP A 38 -18.35 -11.37 2.56
CA ASP A 38 -18.37 -12.48 3.51
C ASP A 38 -17.00 -12.65 4.17
N TYR A 39 -16.95 -12.70 5.50
CA TYR A 39 -15.73 -12.81 6.31
C TYR A 39 -14.85 -14.03 5.95
N LYS A 40 -15.41 -15.04 5.29
CA LYS A 40 -14.65 -16.20 4.78
C LYS A 40 -14.10 -16.03 3.37
N SER A 41 -14.44 -14.94 2.68
CA SER A 41 -14.00 -14.74 1.30
C SER A 41 -12.50 -14.45 1.24
N ILE A 42 -11.85 -14.90 0.16
CA ILE A 42 -10.43 -14.66 -0.09
C ILE A 42 -10.10 -13.16 -0.04
N GLN A 43 -11.04 -12.32 -0.49
CA GLN A 43 -10.87 -10.87 -0.51
C GLN A 43 -10.87 -10.26 0.90
N SER A 44 -11.79 -10.71 1.77
CA SER A 44 -11.88 -10.22 3.15
C SER A 44 -10.68 -10.67 3.98
N ILE A 45 -10.20 -11.90 3.77
CA ILE A 45 -8.97 -12.41 4.39
C ILE A 45 -7.76 -11.62 3.91
N ALA A 46 -7.62 -11.41 2.60
CA ALA A 46 -6.53 -10.61 2.02
C ALA A 46 -6.55 -9.16 2.53
N PHE A 47 -7.74 -8.57 2.69
CA PHE A 47 -7.92 -7.22 3.24
C PHE A 47 -7.44 -7.16 4.70
N LEU A 48 -7.87 -8.11 5.52
CA LEU A 48 -7.48 -8.17 6.94
C LEU A 48 -5.98 -8.43 7.11
N VAL A 49 -5.40 -9.36 6.35
CA VAL A 49 -3.96 -9.62 6.33
C VAL A 49 -3.19 -8.36 5.94
N SER A 50 -3.64 -7.64 4.90
CA SER A 50 -3.00 -6.39 4.47
C SER A 50 -3.00 -5.33 5.56
N ILE A 51 -4.13 -5.17 6.26
CA ILE A 51 -4.26 -4.21 7.36
C ILE A 51 -3.33 -4.57 8.52
N PHE A 52 -3.37 -5.81 9.00
CA PHE A 52 -2.51 -6.23 10.12
C PHE A 52 -1.02 -6.20 9.77
N GLY A 53 -0.67 -6.56 8.53
CA GLY A 53 0.68 -6.44 8.02
C GLY A 53 1.19 -5.00 8.03
N MET A 54 0.38 -4.09 7.50
CA MET A 54 0.67 -2.65 7.47
C MET A 54 0.81 -2.04 8.88
N ILE A 55 -0.08 -2.41 9.81
CA ILE A 55 0.01 -2.00 11.22
C ILE A 55 1.31 -2.51 11.84
N GLY A 56 1.60 -3.79 11.66
CA GLY A 56 2.77 -4.44 12.23
C GLY A 56 4.08 -3.87 11.68
N SER A 57 4.15 -3.63 10.37
CA SER A 57 5.28 -2.97 9.70
C SER A 57 5.50 -1.58 10.29
N THR A 58 4.43 -0.79 10.42
CA THR A 58 4.50 0.56 10.97
C THR A 58 4.97 0.56 12.42
N ALA A 59 4.42 -0.32 13.26
CA ALA A 59 4.84 -0.47 14.65
C ALA A 59 6.32 -0.88 14.78
N CYS A 60 6.81 -1.76 13.91
CA CYS A 60 8.22 -2.14 13.88
C CYS A 60 9.13 -0.93 13.59
N TRP A 61 8.76 -0.07 12.63
CA TRP A 61 9.51 1.15 12.33
C TRP A 61 9.52 2.17 13.47
N THR A 62 8.40 2.30 14.20
CA THR A 62 8.34 3.15 15.40
C THR A 62 9.26 2.62 16.49
N ILE A 63 9.20 1.32 16.78
CA ILE A 63 9.96 0.68 17.87
C ILE A 63 11.46 0.63 17.56
N TYR A 64 11.83 0.49 16.29
CA TYR A 64 13.24 0.45 15.85
C TYR A 64 14.05 1.66 16.34
N GLN A 65 13.41 2.84 16.48
CA GLN A 65 14.07 4.06 16.95
C GLN A 65 14.41 4.07 18.44
N PHE A 66 13.76 3.21 19.24
CA PHE A 66 13.85 3.24 20.71
C PHE A 66 14.49 1.98 21.30
N THR A 67 14.93 1.04 20.47
CA THR A 67 15.41 -0.27 20.93
C THR A 67 16.92 -0.38 20.91
N ASP A 68 17.45 -1.21 21.81
CA ASP A 68 18.86 -1.57 21.87
C ASP A 68 19.25 -2.28 20.55
N PRO A 69 20.45 -2.00 19.98
CA PRO A 69 21.00 -2.72 18.84
C PRO A 69 20.87 -4.24 18.90
N PHE A 70 20.86 -4.84 20.09
CA PHE A 70 20.63 -6.28 20.30
C PHE A 70 19.28 -6.77 19.73
N TYR A 71 18.23 -5.94 19.76
CA TYR A 71 16.89 -6.31 19.27
C TYR A 71 16.66 -5.98 17.79
N TYR A 72 17.61 -5.29 17.13
CA TYR A 72 17.43 -4.82 15.75
C TYR A 72 17.17 -5.96 14.76
N ILE A 73 17.81 -7.11 14.94
CA ILE A 73 17.61 -8.25 14.05
C ILE A 73 16.19 -8.85 14.18
N HIS A 74 15.63 -8.89 15.39
CA HIS A 74 14.28 -9.39 15.64
C HIS A 74 13.23 -8.47 15.02
N ILE A 75 13.41 -7.16 15.17
CA ILE A 75 12.53 -6.15 14.56
C ILE A 75 12.66 -6.17 13.04
N THR A 76 13.87 -6.38 12.51
CA THR A 76 14.11 -6.50 11.06
C THR A 76 13.41 -7.72 10.47
N ILE A 77 13.47 -8.87 11.14
CA ILE A 77 12.76 -10.09 10.72
C ILE A 77 11.23 -9.90 10.81
N ALA A 78 10.74 -9.29 11.89
CA ALA A 78 9.32 -8.99 12.03
C ALA A 78 8.83 -8.07 10.90
N ASN A 79 9.58 -7.01 10.60
CA ASN A 79 9.29 -6.10 9.50
C ASN A 79 9.32 -6.81 8.13
N PHE A 80 10.27 -7.73 7.91
CA PHE A 80 10.31 -8.55 6.71
C PHE A 80 9.02 -9.37 6.52
N ILE A 81 8.57 -10.07 7.57
CA ILE A 81 7.33 -10.87 7.52
C ILE A 81 6.12 -9.95 7.30
N LEU A 82 6.03 -8.85 8.03
CA LEU A 82 4.87 -7.95 8.01
C LEU A 82 4.78 -7.13 6.71
N SER A 83 5.91 -6.75 6.11
CA SER A 83 5.96 -6.07 4.81
C SER A 83 5.40 -6.94 3.67
N SER A 84 5.55 -8.27 3.76
CA SER A 84 4.98 -9.18 2.76
C SER A 84 3.45 -9.18 2.73
N ALA A 85 2.80 -8.81 3.84
CA ALA A 85 1.34 -8.74 3.90
C ALA A 85 0.75 -7.58 3.08
N VAL A 86 1.57 -6.61 2.64
CA VAL A 86 1.18 -5.61 1.62
C VAL A 86 0.80 -6.29 0.29
N CYS A 87 1.26 -7.52 0.04
CA CYS A 87 0.88 -8.28 -1.15
C CYS A 87 -0.63 -8.61 -1.21
N GLY A 88 -1.35 -8.57 -0.08
CA GLY A 88 -2.80 -8.80 -0.07
C GLY A 88 -3.58 -7.75 -0.90
N TYR A 89 -3.03 -6.55 -1.05
CA TYR A 89 -3.53 -5.53 -1.99
C TYR A 89 -3.61 -6.05 -3.43
N PHE A 90 -2.53 -6.64 -3.93
CA PHE A 90 -2.47 -7.18 -5.29
C PHE A 90 -3.41 -8.38 -5.48
N VAL A 91 -3.59 -9.19 -4.43
CA VAL A 91 -4.55 -10.30 -4.43
C VAL A 91 -5.97 -9.78 -4.63
N ILE A 92 -6.36 -8.70 -3.95
CA ILE A 92 -7.69 -8.07 -4.09
C ILE A 92 -7.89 -7.52 -5.50
N LEU A 93 -6.89 -6.83 -6.04
CA LEU A 93 -6.94 -6.25 -7.39
C LEU A 93 -7.08 -7.33 -8.47
N ILE A 94 -6.20 -8.34 -8.42
CA ILE A 94 -6.22 -9.48 -9.35
C ILE A 94 -7.55 -10.22 -9.23
N TYR A 95 -8.00 -10.55 -8.02
CA TYR A 95 -9.25 -11.29 -7.84
C TYR A 95 -10.49 -10.50 -8.29
N ASN A 96 -10.46 -9.17 -8.26
CA ASN A 96 -11.57 -8.38 -8.78
C ASN A 96 -11.54 -8.21 -10.31
N ALA A 97 -10.37 -8.28 -10.93
CA ALA A 97 -10.22 -8.01 -12.36
C ALA A 97 -9.90 -9.26 -13.21
N TYR A 98 -9.70 -10.45 -12.61
CA TYR A 98 -9.15 -11.59 -13.35
C TYR A 98 -9.99 -12.05 -14.55
N GLU A 99 -11.33 -12.01 -14.44
CA GLU A 99 -12.24 -12.43 -15.52
C GLU A 99 -12.17 -11.51 -16.75
N ILE A 100 -11.73 -10.26 -16.56
CA ILE A 100 -11.66 -9.26 -17.63
C ILE A 100 -10.22 -8.96 -18.06
N CYS A 101 -9.21 -9.41 -17.31
CA CYS A 101 -7.81 -9.21 -17.63
C CYS A 101 -7.31 -10.27 -18.63
N LEU A 102 -6.55 -9.82 -19.63
CA LEU A 102 -5.84 -10.68 -20.56
C LEU A 102 -4.48 -11.09 -19.99
N LYS A 103 -3.87 -12.15 -20.55
CA LYS A 103 -2.52 -12.61 -20.18
C LYS A 103 -1.46 -11.48 -20.22
N VAL A 104 -1.56 -10.59 -21.21
CA VAL A 104 -0.64 -9.44 -21.35
C VAL A 104 -0.76 -8.48 -20.17
N ASP A 105 -1.96 -8.28 -19.61
CA ASP A 105 -2.15 -7.41 -18.46
C ASP A 105 -1.45 -7.97 -17.21
N PHE A 106 -1.55 -9.28 -16.98
CA PHE A 106 -0.84 -9.95 -15.90
C PHE A 106 0.68 -9.88 -16.04
N ILE A 107 1.19 -9.99 -17.27
CA ILE A 107 2.62 -9.81 -17.54
C ILE A 107 3.04 -8.38 -17.18
N MET A 108 2.28 -7.37 -17.60
CA MET A 108 2.57 -5.97 -17.29
C MET A 108 2.54 -5.67 -15.79
N ILE A 109 1.55 -6.19 -15.07
CA ILE A 109 1.45 -6.06 -13.60
C ILE A 109 2.67 -6.70 -12.93
N THR A 110 3.02 -7.93 -13.32
CA THR A 110 4.15 -8.67 -12.76
C THR A 110 5.49 -7.98 -13.02
N LEU A 111 5.68 -7.42 -14.23
CA LEU A 111 6.88 -6.67 -14.60
C LEU A 111 7.08 -5.42 -13.74
N THR A 112 6.00 -4.82 -13.22
CA THR A 112 6.11 -3.69 -12.30
C THR A 112 6.25 -4.13 -10.83
N ILE A 113 5.55 -5.19 -10.40
CA ILE A 113 5.62 -5.68 -9.01
C ILE A 113 6.99 -6.27 -8.69
N LEU A 114 7.62 -6.99 -9.62
CA LEU A 114 8.88 -7.68 -9.34
C LEU A 114 10.03 -6.71 -8.96
N PRO A 115 10.23 -5.57 -9.66
CA PRO A 115 11.14 -4.52 -9.21
C PRO A 115 10.85 -3.99 -7.81
N LEU A 116 9.56 -3.76 -7.47
CA LEU A 116 9.15 -3.28 -6.15
C LEU A 116 9.48 -4.30 -5.05
N LEU A 117 9.23 -5.59 -5.28
CA LEU A 117 9.60 -6.64 -4.35
C LEU A 117 11.11 -6.69 -4.15
N ALA A 118 11.87 -6.65 -5.25
CA ALA A 118 13.33 -6.63 -5.19
C ALA A 118 13.84 -5.41 -4.40
N SER A 119 13.32 -4.21 -4.66
CA SER A 119 13.73 -3.00 -3.93
C SER A 119 13.34 -3.03 -2.46
N GLY A 120 12.17 -3.58 -2.13
CA GLY A 120 11.70 -3.74 -0.75
C GLY A 120 12.61 -4.63 0.09
N PHE A 121 13.31 -5.59 -0.51
CA PHE A 121 14.25 -6.46 0.20
C PHE A 121 15.64 -5.81 0.41
N ILE A 122 16.04 -4.83 -0.40
CA ILE A 122 17.38 -4.22 -0.32
C ILE A 122 17.68 -3.61 1.07
N PRO A 123 16.79 -2.79 1.69
CA PRO A 123 17.04 -2.25 3.03
C PRO A 123 17.23 -3.33 4.10
N VAL A 124 16.49 -4.44 3.99
CA VAL A 124 16.55 -5.57 4.92
C VAL A 124 17.90 -6.29 4.80
N TYR A 125 18.32 -6.61 3.58
CA TYR A 125 19.62 -7.25 3.33
C TYR A 125 20.79 -6.37 3.82
N ILE A 126 20.76 -5.07 3.54
CA ILE A 126 21.81 -4.14 4.00
C ILE A 126 21.85 -4.08 5.53
N SER A 127 20.69 -4.01 6.18
CA SER A 127 20.61 -3.98 7.64
C SER A 127 21.18 -5.28 8.25
N PHE A 128 20.91 -6.42 7.61
CA PHE A 128 21.46 -7.71 8.02
C PHE A 128 22.97 -7.78 7.82
N THR A 129 23.52 -7.38 6.67
CA THR A 129 24.97 -7.42 6.42
C THR A 129 25.74 -6.50 7.36
N ARG A 130 25.20 -5.31 7.66
CA ARG A 130 25.78 -4.37 8.62
C ARG A 130 25.80 -4.92 10.05
N TYR A 131 24.77 -5.67 10.44
CA TYR A 131 24.75 -6.36 11.73
C TYR A 131 25.92 -7.35 11.86
N PHE A 132 26.29 -8.04 10.78
CA PHE A 132 27.49 -8.91 10.73
C PHE A 132 28.81 -8.16 10.49
N GLY A 133 28.82 -6.83 10.57
CA GLY A 133 30.04 -6.01 10.48
C GLY A 133 30.51 -5.73 9.05
N VAL A 134 29.71 -6.03 8.02
CA VAL A 134 30.03 -5.62 6.64
C VAL A 134 29.91 -4.10 6.55
N LYS A 135 30.99 -3.44 6.14
CA LYS A 135 31.00 -2.00 5.87
C LYS A 135 30.61 -1.77 4.41
N ASP A 136 29.54 -1.03 4.20
CA ASP A 136 29.09 -0.56 2.90
C ASP A 136 28.81 0.95 2.94
N ASN A 137 28.80 1.60 1.78
CA ASN A 137 28.51 3.03 1.64
C ASN A 137 27.08 3.31 1.14
N ILE A 138 26.16 2.34 1.30
CA ILE A 138 24.81 2.47 0.73
C ILE A 138 23.96 3.35 1.63
N ASP A 139 23.46 4.46 1.09
CA ASP A 139 22.51 5.28 1.83
C ASP A 139 21.12 4.62 1.82
N LEU A 140 20.73 4.05 2.97
CA LEU A 140 19.43 3.43 3.16
C LEU A 140 18.25 4.39 2.89
N LYS A 141 18.45 5.71 3.02
CA LYS A 141 17.43 6.70 2.67
C LYS A 141 17.18 6.75 1.16
N ILE A 142 18.24 6.67 0.36
CA ILE A 142 18.12 6.63 -1.11
C ILE A 142 17.39 5.36 -1.55
N VAL A 143 17.66 4.24 -0.88
CA VAL A 143 16.96 2.98 -1.14
C VAL A 143 15.45 3.11 -0.83
N ASP A 144 15.09 3.71 0.30
CA ASP A 144 13.66 3.94 0.63
C ASP A 144 12.97 4.82 -0.42
N TYR A 145 13.65 5.85 -0.93
CA TYR A 145 13.10 6.70 -1.99
C TYR A 145 12.87 5.95 -3.29
N PHE A 146 13.83 5.11 -3.68
CA PHE A 146 13.66 4.27 -4.87
C PHE A 146 12.49 3.31 -4.69
N ASN A 147 12.32 2.75 -3.50
CA ASN A 147 11.19 1.89 -3.16
C ASN A 147 9.85 2.63 -3.24
N ALA A 148 9.78 3.86 -2.73
CA ALA A 148 8.59 4.71 -2.80
C ALA A 148 8.17 4.99 -4.25
N ILE A 149 9.14 5.31 -5.13
CA ILE A 149 8.88 5.57 -6.54
C ILE A 149 8.32 4.31 -7.23
N LEU A 150 8.91 3.15 -6.95
CA LEU A 150 8.43 1.88 -7.50
C LEU A 150 7.03 1.54 -6.99
N ASP A 151 6.71 1.84 -5.74
CA ASP A 151 5.39 1.60 -5.16
C ASP A 151 4.31 2.42 -5.89
N VAL A 152 4.56 3.72 -6.08
CA VAL A 152 3.69 4.63 -6.86
C VAL A 152 3.51 4.13 -8.30
N LEU A 153 4.60 3.69 -8.95
CA LEU A 153 4.55 3.19 -10.33
C LEU A 153 3.72 1.91 -10.44
N VAL A 154 3.90 0.98 -9.50
CA VAL A 154 3.13 -0.27 -9.43
C VAL A 154 1.66 0.01 -9.19
N TYR A 155 1.36 0.87 -8.23
CA TYR A 155 0.00 1.29 -7.90
C TYR A 155 -0.69 1.93 -9.11
N ALA A 156 -0.04 2.90 -9.76
CA ALA A 156 -0.57 3.58 -10.93
C ALA A 156 -0.80 2.63 -12.10
N ASN A 157 0.19 1.77 -12.42
CA ASN A 157 0.12 0.84 -13.54
C ASN A 157 -1.00 -0.19 -13.34
N THR A 158 -1.06 -0.82 -12.16
CA THR A 158 -2.04 -1.87 -11.87
C THR A 158 -3.47 -1.31 -11.91
N ASN A 159 -3.70 -0.15 -11.27
CA ASN A 159 -5.01 0.50 -11.30
C ASN A 159 -5.40 0.99 -12.70
N TYR A 160 -4.46 1.52 -13.48
CA TYR A 160 -4.74 1.96 -14.85
C TYR A 160 -5.17 0.78 -15.74
N ILE A 161 -4.49 -0.36 -15.63
CA ILE A 161 -4.86 -1.59 -16.33
C ILE A 161 -6.28 -2.02 -15.96
N CYS A 162 -6.59 -2.08 -14.66
CA CYS A 162 -7.93 -2.45 -14.20
C CYS A 162 -8.99 -1.46 -14.69
N TYR A 163 -8.75 -0.15 -14.57
CA TYR A 163 -9.66 0.88 -15.07
C TYR A 163 -9.94 0.71 -16.56
N ARG A 164 -8.89 0.54 -17.38
CA ARG A 164 -9.03 0.33 -18.82
C ARG A 164 -9.90 -0.88 -19.13
N ARG A 165 -9.69 -2.00 -18.43
CA ARG A 165 -10.50 -3.22 -18.62
C ARG A 165 -11.95 -3.04 -18.21
N PHE A 166 -12.23 -2.44 -17.06
CA PHE A 166 -13.62 -2.16 -16.68
C PHE A 166 -14.30 -1.18 -17.62
N TYR A 167 -13.55 -0.24 -18.21
CA TYR A 167 -14.08 0.72 -19.18
C TYR A 167 -14.56 0.06 -20.48
N GLU A 168 -13.97 -1.07 -20.90
CA GLU A 168 -14.42 -1.83 -22.07
C GLU A 168 -15.85 -2.38 -21.90
N TYR A 169 -16.30 -2.57 -20.65
CA TYR A 169 -17.65 -3.04 -20.31
C TYR A 169 -18.63 -1.90 -19.98
N LYS A 170 -18.26 -0.65 -20.29
CA LYS A 170 -19.14 0.51 -20.10
C LYS A 170 -20.41 0.35 -20.93
N ASN A 171 -21.55 0.23 -20.24
CA ASN A 171 -22.83 -0.04 -20.89
C ASN A 171 -24.01 0.83 -20.38
N ASN A 172 -23.89 1.46 -19.21
CA ASN A 172 -24.95 2.25 -18.60
C ASN A 172 -24.41 3.40 -17.73
N GLU A 173 -25.31 4.28 -17.29
CA GLU A 173 -24.97 5.46 -16.48
C GLU A 173 -24.41 5.09 -15.08
N VAL A 174 -24.80 3.94 -14.53
CA VAL A 174 -24.31 3.48 -13.22
C VAL A 174 -22.84 3.08 -13.31
N MET A 175 -22.49 2.32 -14.36
CA MET A 175 -21.12 1.92 -14.66
C MET A 175 -20.24 3.16 -14.91
N ASP A 176 -20.78 4.17 -15.59
CA ASP A 176 -20.09 5.45 -15.79
C ASP A 176 -19.77 6.18 -14.50
N LYS A 177 -20.73 6.25 -13.56
CA LYS A 177 -20.52 6.87 -12.25
C LYS A 177 -19.47 6.10 -11.44
N LEU A 178 -19.51 4.77 -11.46
CA LEU A 178 -18.55 3.93 -10.74
C LEU A 178 -17.13 4.06 -11.33
N LEU A 179 -16.99 4.06 -12.66
CA LEU A 179 -15.71 4.26 -13.34
C LEU A 179 -15.16 5.67 -13.07
N PHE A 180 -16.02 6.69 -13.05
CA PHE A 180 -15.61 8.05 -12.68
C PHE A 180 -15.10 8.12 -11.24
N GLN A 181 -15.82 7.53 -10.28
CA GLN A 181 -15.40 7.44 -8.89
C GLN A 181 -14.06 6.71 -8.75
N TYR A 182 -13.87 5.60 -9.48
CA TYR A 182 -12.63 4.83 -9.46
C TYR A 182 -11.45 5.64 -10.01
N LYS A 183 -11.64 6.33 -11.14
CA LYS A 183 -10.62 7.23 -11.72
C LYS A 183 -10.25 8.37 -10.79
N VAL A 184 -11.24 9.08 -10.23
CA VAL A 184 -11.00 10.18 -9.29
C VAL A 184 -10.25 9.66 -8.08
N GLY A 185 -10.65 8.49 -7.59
CA GLY A 185 -9.99 7.79 -6.50
C GLY A 185 -8.49 7.57 -6.74
N ILE A 186 -8.13 6.95 -7.87
CA ILE A 186 -6.74 6.70 -8.25
C ILE A 186 -5.95 8.01 -8.28
N ILE A 187 -6.51 9.08 -8.87
CA ILE A 187 -5.85 10.38 -8.96
C ILE A 187 -5.65 10.98 -7.56
N THR A 188 -6.66 10.92 -6.69
CA THR A 188 -6.55 11.44 -5.33
C THR A 188 -5.47 10.73 -4.54
N VAL A 189 -5.39 9.40 -4.63
CA VAL A 189 -4.35 8.62 -3.93
C VAL A 189 -2.96 8.98 -4.46
N LEU A 190 -2.77 9.07 -5.78
CA LEU A 190 -1.50 9.49 -6.38
C LEU A 190 -1.07 10.91 -5.97
N MET A 191 -2.03 11.84 -5.89
CA MET A 191 -1.75 13.20 -5.42
C MET A 191 -1.34 13.23 -3.95
N MET A 192 -2.03 12.45 -3.10
CA MET A 192 -1.65 12.32 -1.69
C MET A 192 -0.25 11.72 -1.53
N ASP A 193 0.09 10.70 -2.33
CA ASP A 193 1.42 10.09 -2.35
C ASP A 193 2.52 11.07 -2.71
N ALA A 194 2.30 11.87 -3.76
CA ALA A 194 3.24 12.91 -4.15
C ALA A 194 3.43 13.97 -3.04
N ILE A 195 2.36 14.40 -2.38
CA ILE A 195 2.41 15.37 -1.27
C ILE A 195 3.16 14.78 -0.08
N LEU A 196 2.84 13.55 0.31
CA LEU A 196 3.45 12.90 1.49
C LEU A 196 4.91 12.52 1.26
N CYS A 197 5.27 12.09 0.05
CA CYS A 197 6.68 11.95 -0.35
C CYS A 197 7.39 13.31 -0.23
N SER A 198 6.80 14.39 -0.75
CA SER A 198 7.36 15.75 -0.68
C SER A 198 7.56 16.23 0.76
N LEU A 199 6.59 16.01 1.65
CA LEU A 199 6.72 16.35 3.07
C LEU A 199 7.81 15.53 3.74
N THR A 200 7.90 14.24 3.44
CA THR A 200 8.97 13.38 3.95
C THR A 200 10.35 13.91 3.53
N PHE A 201 10.51 14.37 2.28
CA PHE A 201 11.75 14.99 1.83
C PHE A 201 12.13 16.25 2.62
N VAL A 202 11.14 17.01 3.11
CA VAL A 202 11.36 18.21 3.91
C VAL A 202 11.77 17.87 5.35
N PHE A 203 11.09 16.91 5.99
CA PHE A 203 11.32 16.56 7.40
C PHE A 203 12.46 15.56 7.62
N VAL A 204 12.83 14.77 6.60
CA VAL A 204 13.90 13.77 6.64
C VAL A 204 13.71 12.78 7.80
N ASP A 205 12.46 12.37 8.04
CA ASP A 205 12.10 11.44 9.10
C ASP A 205 11.49 10.14 8.57
N ARG A 206 12.14 9.02 8.90
CA ARG A 206 11.71 7.68 8.45
C ARG A 206 10.40 7.23 9.08
N THR A 207 10.15 7.55 10.36
CA THR A 207 8.88 7.15 10.99
C THR A 207 7.71 7.89 10.36
N LEU A 208 7.86 9.20 10.15
CA LEU A 208 6.88 10.01 9.42
C LEU A 208 6.62 9.47 8.01
N PHE A 209 7.67 9.06 7.29
CA PHE A 209 7.55 8.42 5.98
C PHE A 209 6.63 7.20 6.02
N TYR A 210 6.91 6.24 6.90
CA TYR A 210 6.14 4.99 6.97
C TYR A 210 4.71 5.21 7.49
N TYR A 211 4.47 6.18 8.37
CA TYR A 211 3.12 6.54 8.82
C TYR A 211 2.27 7.07 7.68
N ASN A 212 2.86 7.95 6.87
CA ASN A 212 2.22 8.56 5.72
C ASN A 212 1.97 7.54 4.60
N LEU A 213 3.00 6.76 4.24
CA LEU A 213 2.90 5.71 3.23
C LEU A 213 1.80 4.70 3.57
N THR A 214 1.81 4.19 4.81
CA THR A 214 0.81 3.21 5.26
C THR A 214 -0.60 3.79 5.24
N SER A 215 -0.75 5.06 5.63
CA SER A 215 -2.04 5.74 5.59
C SER A 215 -2.60 5.82 4.17
N ILE A 216 -1.77 6.21 3.19
CA ILE A 216 -2.18 6.27 1.78
C ILE A 216 -2.59 4.90 1.27
N VAL A 217 -1.76 3.88 1.51
CA VAL A 217 -2.03 2.52 1.06
C VAL A 217 -3.34 2.02 1.65
N MET A 218 -3.66 2.33 2.91
CA MET A 218 -4.96 1.97 3.50
C MET A 218 -6.14 2.69 2.88
N ILE A 219 -6.03 3.99 2.56
CA ILE A 219 -7.08 4.74 1.85
C ILE A 219 -7.31 4.13 0.46
N GLY A 220 -6.22 3.92 -0.29
CA GLY A 220 -6.26 3.31 -1.61
C GLY A 220 -6.88 1.92 -1.58
N LEU A 221 -6.34 1.02 -0.74
CA LEU A 221 -6.85 -0.33 -0.55
C LEU A 221 -8.37 -0.33 -0.27
N THR A 222 -8.82 0.51 0.65
CA THR A 222 -10.22 0.55 1.07
C THR A 222 -11.13 1.06 -0.04
N MET A 223 -10.78 2.18 -0.66
CA MET A 223 -11.54 2.77 -1.75
C MET A 223 -11.63 1.82 -2.95
N GLU A 224 -10.50 1.24 -3.34
CA GLU A 224 -10.42 0.33 -4.48
C GLU A 224 -11.15 -0.97 -4.22
N TYR A 225 -11.00 -1.54 -3.03
CA TYR A 225 -11.75 -2.72 -2.62
C TYR A 225 -13.24 -2.51 -2.89
N PHE A 226 -13.81 -1.40 -2.42
CA PHE A 226 -15.24 -1.12 -2.59
C PHE A 226 -15.64 -0.86 -4.03
N LEU A 227 -14.87 -0.06 -4.76
CA LEU A 227 -15.19 0.32 -6.14
C LEU A 227 -15.01 -0.86 -7.10
N LEU A 228 -13.90 -1.61 -6.99
CA LEU A 228 -13.63 -2.79 -7.81
C LEU A 228 -14.64 -3.91 -7.55
N CYS A 229 -15.04 -4.13 -6.29
CA CYS A 229 -16.08 -5.13 -6.01
C CYS A 229 -17.42 -4.75 -6.65
N ARG A 230 -17.79 -3.46 -6.66
CA ARG A 230 -19.02 -2.99 -7.31
C ARG A 230 -18.93 -3.08 -8.83
N LEU A 231 -17.81 -2.65 -9.41
CA LEU A 231 -17.54 -2.77 -10.83
C LEU A 231 -17.59 -4.23 -11.29
N ARG A 232 -16.92 -5.14 -10.57
CA ARG A 232 -16.96 -6.58 -10.84
C ARG A 232 -18.38 -7.12 -10.82
N LYS A 233 -19.19 -6.81 -9.80
CA LYS A 233 -20.58 -7.30 -9.74
C LYS A 233 -21.39 -6.88 -10.96
N HIS A 234 -21.23 -5.64 -11.44
CA HIS A 234 -21.89 -5.19 -12.66
C HIS A 234 -21.38 -5.91 -13.91
N VAL A 235 -20.06 -6.08 -14.08
CA VAL A 235 -19.54 -6.80 -15.24
C VAL A 235 -19.94 -8.27 -15.24
N MET A 236 -19.87 -8.95 -14.08
CA MET A 236 -20.27 -10.36 -13.98
C MET A 236 -21.73 -10.57 -14.34
N TYR A 237 -22.61 -9.64 -13.94
CA TYR A 237 -24.01 -9.67 -14.35
C TYR A 237 -24.14 -9.61 -15.89
N LEU A 238 -23.39 -8.73 -16.54
CA LEU A 238 -23.41 -8.59 -18.00
C LEU A 238 -22.84 -9.80 -18.74
N ILE A 239 -21.77 -10.40 -18.21
CA ILE A 239 -21.17 -11.60 -18.80
C ILE A 239 -22.11 -12.81 -18.66
N GLN A 240 -22.91 -12.89 -17.59
CA GLN A 240 -23.89 -13.96 -17.40
C GLN A 240 -25.13 -13.82 -18.29
N GLU A 241 -25.45 -12.60 -18.74
CA GLU A 241 -26.57 -12.34 -19.66
C GLU A 241 -26.21 -12.48 -21.15
N ALA A 242 -24.92 -12.57 -21.50
CA ALA A 242 -24.41 -12.67 -22.87
C ALA A 242 -24.23 -14.12 -23.35
#